data_AF-A0A2E3CU41-F1
#
_entry.id   AF-A0A2E3CU41-F1
#
_cell.length_a   1.000
_cell.length_b   1.000
_cell.length_c   1.000
_cell.angle_alpha   90.00
_cell.angle_beta   90.00
_cell.angle_gamma   90.00
#
_symmetry.space_group_name_H-M   'P 1'
#
loop_
_entity.id
_entity.type
_entity.pdbx_description
1 polymer ?
#
loop_
_entity_poly.entity_id
_entity_poly.type
_entity_poly.pdbx_seq_one_letter_code
_entity_poly.pdbx_strand_id
1 'polypeptide(L)'
;MIEYKHPEEKAILLHYADKMQRAEAKAILLRGAVRDKHEALVLSKFYWDMLDIAADDQGEGIELLEQEGIEVWMEYIFHSLNGYLVSNGYEAQWDEGDDNE
;
A
#
# COMPACT_ATOMS: atom_id res chain seq x y z
N MET A 1 -0.94 1.65 -15.07
CA MET A 1 -0.20 2.21 -13.92
C MET A 1 -0.70 1.42 -12.71
N ILE A 2 -0.42 1.83 -11.47
CA ILE A 2 -1.22 1.33 -10.34
C ILE A 2 -2.64 1.87 -10.57
N GLU A 3 -3.57 0.96 -10.83
CA GLU A 3 -4.97 1.29 -11.06
C GLU A 3 -5.72 1.15 -9.73
N TYR A 4 -6.27 2.26 -9.23
CA TYR A 4 -7.10 2.27 -8.03
C TYR A 4 -8.57 2.25 -8.45
N LYS A 5 -9.39 1.44 -7.77
CA LYS A 5 -10.84 1.44 -7.96
C LYS A 5 -11.48 2.68 -7.33
N HIS A 6 -10.91 3.13 -6.22
CA HIS A 6 -11.33 4.29 -5.45
C HIS A 6 -10.15 5.26 -5.32
N PRO A 7 -10.29 6.55 -5.69
CA PRO A 7 -9.21 7.52 -5.55
C PRO A 7 -8.70 7.67 -4.10
N GLU A 8 -9.54 7.34 -3.13
CA GLU A 8 -9.24 7.34 -1.71
C GLU A 8 -8.16 6.31 -1.33
N GLU A 9 -8.02 5.20 -2.07
CA GLU A 9 -6.94 4.22 -1.85
C GLU A 9 -5.58 4.90 -1.90
N LYS A 10 -5.35 5.73 -2.91
CA LYS A 10 -4.10 6.48 -3.05
C LYS A 10 -3.92 7.49 -1.91
N ALA A 11 -5.00 8.12 -1.44
CA ALA A 11 -4.93 9.09 -0.34
C ALA A 11 -4.53 8.40 0.97
N ILE A 12 -5.11 7.23 1.26
CA ILE A 12 -4.78 6.40 2.42
C ILE A 12 -3.32 5.95 2.35
N LEU A 13 -2.89 5.41 1.22
CA LEU A 13 -1.49 5.00 0.98
C LEU A 13 -0.51 6.16 1.20
N LEU A 14 -0.83 7.36 0.72
CA LEU A 14 0.03 8.53 0.93
C LEU A 14 0.04 9.01 2.39
N HIS A 15 -1.09 8.95 3.09
CA HIS A 15 -1.17 9.26 4.52
C HIS A 15 -0.24 8.36 5.34
N TYR A 16 -0.33 7.04 5.15
CA TYR A 16 0.52 6.10 5.86
C TYR A 16 2.00 6.21 5.45
N ALA A 17 2.28 6.47 4.17
CA ALA A 17 3.66 6.70 3.73
C ALA A 17 4.29 7.92 4.43
N ASP A 18 3.51 8.97 4.69
CA ASP A 18 3.96 10.12 5.49
C ASP A 18 4.08 9.78 6.98
N LYS A 19 3.09 9.11 7.56
CA LYS A 19 3.06 8.70 8.98
C LYS A 19 4.25 7.81 9.34
N MET A 20 4.60 6.89 8.45
CA MET A 20 5.69 5.93 8.61
C MET A 20 7.05 6.46 8.11
N GLN A 21 7.10 7.70 7.61
CA GLN A 21 8.29 8.33 7.04
C GLN A 21 8.92 7.54 5.88
N ARG A 22 8.10 6.83 5.08
CA ARG A 22 8.53 5.99 3.95
C ARG A 22 8.59 6.83 2.67
N ALA A 23 9.60 7.70 2.59
CA ALA A 23 9.77 8.65 1.48
C ALA A 23 9.86 7.96 0.10
N GLU A 24 10.49 6.79 0.03
CA GLU A 24 10.63 6.03 -1.22
C GLU A 24 9.30 5.45 -1.70
N ALA A 25 8.55 4.78 -0.80
CA ALA A 25 7.20 4.29 -1.09
C ALA A 25 6.29 5.45 -1.54
N LYS A 26 6.35 6.59 -0.86
CA LYS A 26 5.63 7.80 -1.26
C LYS A 26 5.97 8.26 -2.68
N ALA A 27 7.25 8.26 -3.05
CA ALA A 27 7.67 8.62 -4.40
C ALA A 27 7.13 7.65 -5.48
N ILE A 28 7.11 6.34 -5.17
CA ILE A 28 6.52 5.31 -6.05
C ILE A 28 5.02 5.54 -6.21
N LEU A 29 4.28 5.78 -5.13
CA LEU A 29 2.84 6.02 -5.11
C LEU A 29 2.45 7.30 -5.86
N LEU A 30 3.21 8.39 -5.68
CA LEU A 30 3.01 9.64 -6.40
C LEU A 30 3.19 9.45 -7.90
N ARG A 31 4.25 8.71 -8.30
CA ARG A 31 4.49 8.35 -9.71
C ARG A 31 3.44 7.37 -10.26
N GLY A 32 2.88 6.51 -9.41
CA GLY A 32 1.85 5.54 -9.78
C GLY A 32 2.38 4.32 -10.53
N ALA A 33 3.67 4.00 -10.43
CA ALA A 33 4.26 2.80 -11.04
C ALA A 33 5.61 2.48 -10.41
N VAL A 34 5.98 1.20 -10.32
CA VAL A 34 7.34 0.74 -9.99
C VAL A 34 8.19 0.67 -11.26
N ARG A 35 9.50 0.87 -11.14
CA ARG A 35 10.46 0.84 -12.26
C ARG A 35 11.25 -0.45 -12.34
N ASP A 36 11.42 -1.13 -11.22
CA ASP A 36 12.22 -2.33 -11.10
C ASP A 36 11.75 -3.18 -9.91
N LYS A 37 12.42 -4.31 -9.72
CA LYS A 37 12.15 -5.24 -8.61
C LYS A 37 12.40 -4.62 -7.24
N HIS A 38 13.32 -3.67 -7.14
CA HIS A 38 13.61 -3.04 -5.85
C HIS A 38 12.44 -2.15 -5.42
N GLU A 39 11.95 -1.29 -6.31
CA GLU A 39 10.79 -0.46 -6.02
C GLU A 39 9.51 -1.30 -5.82
N ALA A 40 9.38 -2.43 -6.52
CA ALA A 40 8.32 -3.40 -6.24
C ALA A 40 8.39 -3.92 -4.80
N LEU A 41 9.56 -4.37 -4.35
CA LEU A 41 9.76 -4.85 -2.98
C LEU A 41 9.52 -3.75 -1.94
N VAL A 42 9.97 -2.53 -2.20
CA VAL A 42 9.72 -1.37 -1.32
C VAL A 42 8.21 -1.13 -1.18
N LEU A 43 7.46 -1.21 -2.27
CA LEU A 43 6.01 -1.03 -2.27
C LEU A 43 5.29 -2.17 -1.52
N SER A 44 5.73 -3.42 -1.70
CA SER A 44 5.19 -4.58 -0.98
C SER A 44 5.41 -4.45 0.53
N LYS A 45 6.66 -4.22 0.96
CA LYS A 45 7.00 -4.05 2.38
C LYS A 45 6.24 -2.89 3.01
N PHE A 46 6.09 -1.79 2.28
CA PHE A 46 5.29 -0.67 2.74
C PHE A 46 3.84 -1.07 3.01
N TYR A 47 3.21 -1.86 2.13
CA TYR A 47 1.83 -2.29 2.34
C TYR A 47 1.68 -3.16 3.58
N TRP A 48 2.55 -4.14 3.77
CA TRP A 48 2.50 -5.04 4.93
C TRP A 48 2.79 -4.31 6.24
N ASP A 49 3.83 -3.46 6.27
CA ASP A 49 4.11 -2.61 7.43
C ASP A 49 2.94 -1.63 7.72
N MET A 50 2.24 -1.15 6.68
CA MET A 50 1.07 -0.29 6.82
C MET A 50 -0.11 -1.06 7.41
N LEU A 51 -0.33 -2.32 7.01
CA LEU A 51 -1.42 -3.16 7.50
C LEU A 51 -1.36 -3.33 9.03
N ASP A 52 -0.15 -3.56 9.55
CA ASP A 52 0.08 -3.68 11.00
C ASP A 52 -0.26 -2.37 11.73
N ILE A 53 0.23 -1.24 11.23
CA ILE A 53 -0.01 0.08 11.86
C ILE A 53 -1.48 0.48 11.78
N ALA A 54 -2.12 0.22 10.64
CA ALA A 54 -3.54 0.42 10.43
C ALA A 54 -4.39 -0.40 11.43
N ALA A 55 -4.00 -1.65 11.69
CA ALA A 55 -4.69 -2.48 12.68
C ALA A 55 -4.56 -1.89 14.10
N ASP A 56 -3.40 -1.30 14.44
CA ASP A 56 -3.17 -0.70 15.75
C ASP A 56 -3.87 0.65 15.94
N ASP A 57 -3.84 1.52 14.93
CA ASP A 57 -4.38 2.88 15.01
C ASP A 57 -5.86 3.01 14.59
N GLN A 58 -6.44 1.95 14.03
CA GLN A 58 -7.83 1.89 13.57
C GLN A 58 -8.20 3.00 12.56
N GLY A 59 -7.23 3.52 11.82
CA GLY A 59 -7.43 4.59 10.85
C GLY A 59 -7.46 5.99 11.44
N GLU A 60 -6.91 6.17 12.64
CA GLU A 60 -6.82 7.48 13.30
C GLU A 60 -6.23 8.55 12.37
N GLY A 61 -6.98 9.63 12.16
CA GLY A 61 -6.59 10.74 11.31
C GLY A 61 -7.08 10.66 9.87
N ILE A 62 -7.90 9.67 9.52
CA ILE A 62 -8.61 9.57 8.24
C ILE A 62 -10.11 9.33 8.48
N GLU A 63 -10.92 10.39 8.41
CA GLU A 63 -12.39 10.34 8.64
C GLU A 63 -13.11 9.28 7.79
N LEU A 64 -12.58 8.98 6.60
CA LEU A 64 -13.13 7.96 5.70
C LEU A 64 -13.00 6.54 6.25
N LEU A 65 -11.87 6.23 6.91
CA LEU A 65 -11.62 4.91 7.50
C LEU A 65 -12.56 4.64 8.67
N GLU A 66 -12.99 5.70 9.36
CA GLU A 66 -13.96 5.61 10.47
C GLU A 66 -15.37 5.22 10.01
N GLN A 67 -15.73 5.45 8.73
CA GLN A 67 -17.09 5.22 8.21
C GLN A 67 -17.29 3.82 7.62
N GLU A 68 -16.36 3.36 6.77
CA GLU A 68 -16.45 2.04 6.11
C GLU A 68 -15.62 0.96 6.80
N GLY A 69 -14.74 1.34 7.74
CA GLY A 69 -13.88 0.42 8.47
C GLY A 69 -12.56 0.17 7.76
N ILE A 70 -11.48 0.07 8.54
CA ILE A 70 -10.13 -0.03 8.00
C ILE A 70 -9.89 -1.32 7.22
N GLU A 71 -10.47 -2.43 7.65
CA GLU A 71 -10.33 -3.74 7.00
C GLU A 71 -10.78 -3.71 5.54
N VAL A 72 -11.91 -3.03 5.25
CA VAL A 72 -12.45 -2.89 3.90
C VAL A 72 -11.49 -2.12 3.00
N TRP A 73 -10.93 -1.02 3.50
CA TRP A 73 -9.96 -0.23 2.76
C TRP A 73 -8.64 -0.96 2.53
N MET A 74 -8.17 -1.74 3.52
CA MET A 74 -6.98 -2.58 3.37
C MET A 74 -7.17 -3.66 2.31
N GLU A 75 -8.38 -4.22 2.19
CA GLU A 75 -8.73 -5.20 1.14
C GLU A 75 -8.77 -4.55 -0.27
N TYR A 76 -9.34 -3.35 -0.41
CA TYR A 76 -9.30 -2.63 -1.69
C TYR A 76 -7.88 -2.33 -2.14
N ILE A 77 -7.07 -1.80 -1.22
CA ILE A 77 -5.67 -1.50 -1.49
C ILE A 77 -4.89 -2.79 -1.82
N PHE A 78 -5.14 -3.88 -1.08
CA PHE A 78 -4.54 -5.19 -1.36
C PHE A 78 -4.76 -5.57 -2.82
N HIS A 79 -6.02 -5.55 -3.26
CA HIS A 79 -6.37 -5.94 -4.63
C HIS A 79 -5.73 -5.05 -5.69
N SER A 80 -5.65 -3.75 -5.45
CA SER A 80 -5.04 -2.80 -6.38
C SER A 80 -3.51 -2.99 -6.47
N LEU A 81 -2.82 -3.11 -5.33
CA LEU A 81 -1.36 -3.26 -5.30
C LEU A 81 -0.90 -4.65 -5.75
N ASN A 82 -1.50 -5.70 -5.19
CA ASN A 82 -1.19 -7.09 -5.56
C ASN A 82 -1.50 -7.33 -7.04
N GLY A 83 -2.69 -6.94 -7.49
CA GLY A 83 -3.09 -7.08 -8.89
C GLY A 83 -2.15 -6.35 -9.85
N TYR A 84 -1.69 -5.15 -9.48
CA TYR A 84 -0.68 -4.42 -10.23
C TYR A 84 0.67 -5.15 -10.26
N LEU A 85 1.21 -5.54 -9.11
CA LEU A 85 2.55 -6.13 -9.01
C LEU A 85 2.62 -7.50 -9.71
N VAL A 86 1.65 -8.38 -9.47
CA VAL A 86 1.57 -9.70 -10.11
C VAL A 86 1.44 -9.56 -11.63
N SER A 87 0.56 -8.67 -12.12
CA SER A 87 0.38 -8.45 -13.55
C SER A 87 1.64 -7.89 -14.25
N ASN A 88 2.57 -7.30 -13.49
CA ASN A 88 3.84 -6.79 -14.00
C ASN A 88 5.03 -7.74 -13.73
N GLY A 89 4.78 -8.95 -13.23
CA GLY A 89 5.81 -9.97 -13.02
C GLY A 89 6.60 -9.82 -11.72
N TYR A 90 6.05 -9.11 -10.74
CA TYR A 90 6.65 -8.87 -9.41
C TYR A 90 6.03 -9.69 -8.29
N GLU A 91 5.37 -10.81 -8.61
CA GLU A 91 4.76 -11.73 -7.62
C GLU A 91 5.75 -12.13 -6.52
N ALA A 92 6.97 -12.51 -6.89
CA ALA A 92 8.02 -12.84 -5.91
C ALA A 92 8.37 -11.68 -4.96
N GLN A 93 8.29 -10.42 -5.40
CA GLN A 93 8.53 -9.26 -4.53
C GLN A 93 7.32 -8.94 -3.65
N TRP A 94 6.12 -9.34 -4.05
CA TRP A 94 4.92 -9.23 -3.24
C TRP A 94 4.99 -10.21 -2.06
N ASP A 95 5.27 -11.47 -2.35
CA ASP A 95 5.42 -12.54 -1.37
C ASP A 95 6.59 -12.26 -0.40
N GLU A 96 7.75 -11.82 -0.92
CA GLU A 96 8.90 -11.43 -0.08
C GLU A 96 8.60 -10.24 0.84
N GLY A 97 7.61 -9.42 0.49
CA GLY A 97 7.19 -8.31 1.34
C GLY A 97 6.44 -8.77 2.61
N ASP A 98 5.76 -9.91 2.54
CA ASP A 98 4.94 -10.49 3.62
C ASP A 98 5.80 -11.30 4.61
N ASP A 99 6.87 -11.94 4.10
CA ASP A 99 7.87 -12.72 4.85
C ASP A 99 8.80 -11.84 5.72
N ASN A 100 8.25 -10.91 6.50
CA ASN A 100 8.95 -10.20 7.57
C ASN A 100 9.28 -11.19 8.73
N GLU A 101 10.23 -12.11 8.52
CA GLU A 101 10.98 -12.86 9.56
C GLU A 101 12.36 -12.24 9.84
#